data_AF-A0AAV4J572-F1
#
_entry.id   AF-A0AAV4J572-F1
#
_cell.length_a   1.000
_cell.length_b   1.000
_cell.length_c   1.000
_cell.angle_alpha   90.00
_cell.angle_beta   90.00
_cell.angle_gamma   90.00
#
_symmetry.space_group_name_H-M   'P 1'
#
loop_
_entity.id
_entity.type
_entity.pdbx_description
1 polymer ?
#
loop_
_entity_poly.entity_id
_entity_poly.type
_entity_poly.pdbx_seq_one_letter_code
_entity_poly.pdbx_strand_id
1 'polypeptide(L)'
;MHSSIESEKKNLVFSMIDWVSIFRNARRGRPYIVKQFKHNEFLNFQLLAKSVLKNRTKDTNGSRVNWLKVKRFQYRQEDLTCIYYSYDYSRPLERLDIRGALQRSSVDGETIWELQSALHSLPISKEKKADLLKLCKEMVIPDELHGWFNNLPTSIQTNDTVPEPAVSDSEDDDEYHVITSRVIKW
;
A
#
# COMPACT_ATOMS: atom_id res chain seq x y z
N MET A 1 9.51 -2.18 16.16
CA MET A 1 9.82 -3.21 15.14
C MET A 1 11.08 -2.83 14.37
N HIS A 2 11.11 -1.66 13.70
CA HIS A 2 12.28 -1.17 12.94
C HIS A 2 13.58 -1.16 13.74
N SER A 3 13.63 -0.53 14.92
CA SER A 3 14.81 -0.54 15.80
C SER A 3 15.32 -1.94 16.16
N SER A 4 14.43 -2.90 16.40
CA SER A 4 14.80 -4.29 16.71
C SER A 4 15.40 -5.02 15.50
N ILE A 5 14.91 -4.73 14.29
CA ILE A 5 15.45 -5.29 13.04
C ILE A 5 16.82 -4.69 12.75
N GLU A 6 16.98 -3.38 12.90
CA GLU A 6 18.24 -2.67 12.64
C GLU A 6 19.32 -3.11 13.62
N SER A 7 18.99 -3.28 14.91
CA SER A 7 19.94 -3.78 15.90
C SER A 7 20.41 -5.22 15.65
N GLU A 8 19.59 -6.04 14.97
CA GLU A 8 19.96 -7.41 14.58
C GLU A 8 20.78 -7.45 13.27
N LYS A 9 20.61 -6.44 12.41
CA LYS A 9 21.39 -6.25 11.18
C LYS A 9 22.82 -5.77 11.50
N LYS A 10 23.64 -6.68 12.03
CA LYS A 10 25.06 -6.42 12.34
C LYS A 10 26.01 -6.83 11.22
N ASN A 11 25.59 -7.77 10.38
CA ASN A 11 26.39 -8.32 9.29
C ASN A 11 25.99 -7.72 7.93
N LEU A 12 26.90 -7.84 6.96
CA LEU A 12 26.61 -7.53 5.56
C LEU A 12 25.48 -8.43 5.06
N VAL A 13 24.55 -7.82 4.33
CA VAL A 13 23.34 -8.48 3.81
C VAL A 13 23.41 -8.40 2.29
N PHE A 14 23.41 -9.55 1.62
CA PHE A 14 23.61 -9.61 0.17
C PHE A 14 22.39 -10.15 -0.57
N SER A 15 21.53 -10.91 0.12
CA SER A 15 20.32 -11.51 -0.44
C SER A 15 19.07 -11.17 0.36
N MET A 16 17.90 -11.26 -0.29
CA MET A 16 16.60 -11.16 0.40
C MET A 16 16.36 -12.32 1.37
N ILE A 17 17.03 -13.45 1.18
CA ILE A 17 16.96 -14.60 2.09
C ILE A 17 17.57 -14.24 3.45
N ASP A 18 18.65 -13.47 3.46
CA ASP A 18 19.31 -13.01 4.68
C ASP A 18 18.36 -12.13 5.50
N TRP A 19 17.59 -11.27 4.83
CA TRP A 19 16.57 -10.42 5.48
C TRP A 19 15.49 -11.24 6.18
N VAL A 20 15.09 -12.39 5.63
CA VAL A 20 14.11 -13.27 6.29
C VAL A 20 14.63 -13.75 7.64
N SER A 21 15.91 -14.14 7.71
CA SER A 21 16.57 -14.58 8.94
C SER A 21 16.71 -13.43 9.94
N ILE A 22 17.12 -12.24 9.48
CA ILE A 22 17.22 -11.03 10.31
C ILE A 22 15.86 -10.68 10.92
N PHE A 23 14.79 -10.68 10.12
CA PHE A 23 13.45 -10.38 10.61
C PHE A 23 12.99 -11.43 11.63
N ARG A 24 13.21 -12.72 11.42
CA ARG A 24 12.84 -13.74 12.42
C ARG A 24 13.58 -13.53 13.74
N ASN A 25 14.88 -13.26 13.68
CA ASN A 25 15.76 -13.21 14.84
C ASN A 25 15.78 -11.86 15.57
N ALA A 26 15.24 -10.81 14.96
CA ALA A 26 15.16 -9.46 15.53
C ALA A 26 14.52 -9.39 16.93
N ARG A 27 13.77 -10.41 17.35
CA ARG A 27 13.17 -10.50 18.68
C ARG A 27 13.45 -11.85 19.35
N ARG A 28 14.42 -11.86 20.27
CA ARG A 28 14.91 -13.05 21.00
C ARG A 28 13.83 -13.92 21.66
N GLY A 29 12.87 -13.30 22.36
CA GLY A 29 11.86 -14.04 23.14
C GLY A 29 10.57 -14.35 22.40
N ARG A 30 10.28 -13.64 21.30
CA ARG A 30 9.07 -13.80 20.48
C ARG A 30 9.41 -13.49 19.02
N PRO A 31 10.03 -14.42 18.29
CA PRO A 31 10.42 -14.24 16.90
C PRO A 31 9.26 -13.75 16.02
N TYR A 32 9.56 -12.93 15.01
CA TYR A 32 8.53 -12.49 14.06
C TYR A 32 8.16 -13.63 13.11
N ILE A 33 6.87 -13.73 12.77
CA ILE A 33 6.39 -14.61 11.71
C ILE A 33 6.59 -13.89 10.38
N VAL A 34 7.61 -14.31 9.63
CA VAL A 34 7.96 -13.70 8.34
C VAL A 34 7.31 -14.49 7.21
N LYS A 35 6.40 -13.84 6.48
CA LYS A 35 5.80 -14.34 5.24
C LYS A 35 6.49 -13.68 4.05
N GLN A 36 6.98 -14.49 3.13
CA GLN A 36 7.56 -14.02 1.87
C GLN A 36 6.47 -14.02 0.80
N PHE A 37 6.38 -12.92 0.06
CA PHE A 37 5.46 -12.78 -1.06
C PHE A 37 6.23 -12.72 -2.36
N LYS A 38 5.68 -13.33 -3.41
CA LYS A 38 6.15 -13.24 -4.78
C LYS A 38 5.61 -11.97 -5.43
N HIS A 39 6.29 -11.49 -6.46
CA HIS A 39 5.88 -10.29 -7.19
C HIS A 39 4.44 -10.34 -7.72
N ASN A 40 3.97 -11.50 -8.18
CA ASN A 40 2.63 -11.68 -8.71
C ASN A 40 1.52 -11.75 -7.64
N GLU A 41 1.88 -11.78 -6.35
CA GLU A 41 0.93 -11.71 -5.24
C GLU A 41 0.62 -10.27 -4.84
N PHE A 42 1.37 -9.29 -5.36
CA PHE A 42 1.08 -7.87 -5.15
C PHE A 42 0.05 -7.43 -6.18
N LEU A 43 -1.08 -6.90 -5.72
CA LEU A 43 -2.27 -6.61 -6.53
C LEU A 43 -2.53 -5.11 -6.62
N ASN A 44 -2.95 -4.63 -7.80
CA ASN A 44 -3.19 -3.22 -8.06
C ASN A 44 -4.65 -2.83 -7.77
N PHE A 45 -4.94 -2.59 -6.50
CA PHE A 45 -6.28 -2.14 -6.08
C PHE A 45 -6.61 -0.73 -6.54
N GLN A 46 -5.62 0.11 -6.85
CA GLN A 46 -5.87 1.48 -7.30
C GLN A 46 -6.48 1.48 -8.72
N LEU A 47 -5.93 0.69 -9.64
CA LEU A 47 -6.49 0.52 -10.98
C LEU A 47 -7.87 -0.12 -10.92
N LEU A 48 -8.03 -1.16 -10.10
CA LEU A 48 -9.33 -1.79 -9.87
C LEU A 48 -10.35 -0.79 -9.33
N ALA A 49 -10.00 0.00 -8.31
CA ALA A 49 -10.90 0.98 -7.74
C ALA A 49 -11.28 2.09 -8.73
N LYS A 50 -10.39 2.43 -9.68
CA LYS A 50 -10.69 3.37 -10.77
C LYS A 50 -11.64 2.78 -11.80
N SER A 51 -11.50 1.49 -12.12
CA SER A 51 -12.38 0.83 -13.10
C SER A 51 -13.76 0.50 -12.53
N VAL A 52 -13.81 0.09 -11.26
CA VAL A 52 -15.04 -0.29 -10.54
C VAL A 52 -15.86 0.94 -10.12
N LEU A 53 -15.24 1.88 -9.41
CA LEU A 53 -15.93 3.01 -8.77
C LEU A 53 -15.90 4.26 -9.66
N LYS A 54 -16.69 4.26 -10.73
CA LYS A 54 -16.81 5.38 -11.68
C LYS A 54 -17.55 6.58 -11.07
N ASN A 55 -18.57 6.31 -10.27
CA ASN A 55 -19.31 7.33 -9.53
C ASN A 55 -19.02 7.23 -8.04
N ARG A 56 -18.61 8.36 -7.47
CA ARG A 56 -18.34 8.53 -6.04
C ARG A 56 -18.99 9.80 -5.49
N THR A 57 -19.86 10.45 -6.26
CA THR A 57 -20.28 11.83 -5.94
C THR A 57 -21.77 11.96 -5.73
N LYS A 58 -22.60 11.25 -6.50
CA LYS A 58 -24.05 11.37 -6.44
C LYS A 58 -24.70 10.03 -6.09
N ASP A 59 -25.71 10.09 -5.23
CA ASP A 59 -26.59 8.96 -4.94
C ASP A 59 -27.59 8.74 -6.10
N THR A 60 -28.46 7.73 -5.98
CA THR A 60 -29.51 7.45 -6.97
C THR A 60 -30.60 8.52 -7.03
N ASN A 61 -30.72 9.37 -6.00
CA ASN A 61 -31.68 10.47 -5.95
C ASN A 61 -31.10 11.78 -6.53
N GLY A 62 -29.83 11.78 -6.95
CA GLY A 62 -29.11 12.94 -7.48
C GLY A 62 -28.47 13.83 -6.40
N SER A 63 -28.60 13.48 -5.12
CA SER A 63 -27.99 14.18 -3.99
C SER A 63 -26.50 13.88 -3.92
N ARG A 64 -25.71 14.89 -3.50
CA ARG A 64 -24.26 14.73 -3.35
C ARG A 64 -23.94 13.96 -2.06
N VAL A 65 -23.13 12.92 -2.17
CA VAL A 65 -22.68 12.13 -1.01
C VAL A 65 -21.55 12.87 -0.28
N ASN A 66 -21.73 13.09 1.01
CA ASN A 66 -20.70 13.64 1.89
C ASN A 66 -20.02 12.50 2.66
N TRP A 67 -18.93 11.97 2.09
CA TRP A 67 -18.20 10.82 2.64
C TRP A 67 -17.76 10.99 4.10
N LEU A 68 -17.37 12.20 4.50
CA LEU A 68 -16.90 12.48 5.87
C LEU A 68 -18.02 12.37 6.92
N LYS A 69 -19.28 12.50 6.51
CA LYS A 69 -20.43 12.40 7.41
C LYS A 69 -21.00 10.99 7.51
N VAL A 70 -20.58 10.06 6.63
CA VAL A 70 -21.14 8.72 6.59
C VAL A 70 -20.73 7.96 7.84
N LYS A 71 -21.70 7.39 8.55
CA LYS A 71 -21.47 6.57 9.75
C LYS A 71 -21.57 5.08 9.46
N ARG A 72 -22.29 4.70 8.40
CA ARG A 72 -22.58 3.30 8.08
C ARG A 72 -22.45 3.05 6.59
N PHE A 73 -21.76 1.97 6.25
CA PHE A 73 -21.78 1.35 4.93
C PHE A 73 -22.41 -0.04 5.03
N GLN A 74 -23.18 -0.41 4.00
CA GLN A 74 -23.66 -1.76 3.79
C GLN A 74 -23.40 -2.15 2.34
N TYR A 75 -22.80 -3.32 2.17
CA TYR A 75 -22.56 -3.96 0.88
C TYR A 75 -23.41 -5.23 0.84
N ARG A 76 -24.07 -5.49 -0.29
CA ARG A 76 -24.97 -6.65 -0.44
C ARG A 76 -24.44 -7.53 -1.56
N GLN A 77 -24.41 -8.84 -1.32
CA GLN A 77 -23.97 -9.80 -2.34
C GLN A 77 -24.93 -9.81 -3.55
N GLU A 78 -26.22 -9.53 -3.30
CA GLU A 78 -27.27 -9.43 -4.31
C GLU A 78 -27.12 -8.22 -5.24
N ASP A 79 -26.41 -7.17 -4.78
CA ASP A 79 -26.22 -5.92 -5.53
C ASP A 79 -24.77 -5.44 -5.40
N LEU A 80 -23.91 -6.02 -6.24
CA LEU A 80 -22.48 -5.71 -6.31
C LEU A 80 -22.19 -4.32 -6.89
N THR A 81 -23.19 -3.66 -7.47
CA THR A 81 -23.05 -2.36 -8.14
C THR A 81 -23.40 -1.18 -7.25
N CYS A 82 -23.91 -1.44 -6.04
CA CYS A 82 -24.36 -0.36 -5.17
C CYS A 82 -23.70 -0.39 -3.80
N ILE A 83 -23.44 0.82 -3.32
CA ILE A 83 -23.05 1.07 -1.94
C ILE A 83 -24.25 1.67 -1.23
N TYR A 84 -24.67 1.02 -0.16
CA TYR A 84 -25.72 1.53 0.72
C TYR A 84 -25.06 2.27 1.87
N TYR A 85 -25.47 3.50 2.15
CA TYR A 85 -24.85 4.33 3.18
C TYR A 85 -25.88 5.08 4.03
N SER A 86 -25.50 5.50 5.23
CA SER A 86 -26.32 6.40 6.05
C SER A 86 -25.47 7.34 6.90
N TYR A 87 -25.99 8.54 7.11
CA TYR A 87 -25.41 9.55 8.00
C TYR A 87 -25.77 9.30 9.48
N ASP A 88 -26.72 8.41 9.77
CA ASP A 88 -27.23 8.11 11.11
C ASP A 88 -27.34 6.59 11.35
N TYR A 89 -27.41 6.21 12.63
CA TYR A 89 -27.57 4.80 12.99
C TYR A 89 -29.01 4.30 12.86
N SER A 90 -30.00 5.19 12.93
CA SER A 90 -31.42 4.82 12.96
C SER A 90 -32.14 5.00 11.63
N ARG A 91 -31.57 5.76 10.69
CA ARG A 91 -32.23 6.05 9.42
C ARG A 91 -32.07 4.89 8.43
N PRO A 92 -33.03 4.74 7.50
CA PRO A 92 -32.85 3.88 6.33
C PRO A 92 -31.58 4.24 5.55
N LEU A 93 -31.03 3.26 4.85
CA LEU A 93 -29.83 3.44 4.03
C LEU A 93 -30.19 4.06 2.69
N GLU A 94 -29.46 5.10 2.30
CA GLU A 94 -29.45 5.68 0.96
C GLU A 94 -28.60 4.81 0.03
N ARG A 95 -28.85 4.89 -1.28
CA ARG A 95 -28.23 4.04 -2.30
C ARG A 95 -27.38 4.87 -3.25
N LEU A 96 -26.14 4.46 -3.47
CA LEU A 96 -25.24 5.00 -4.49
C LEU A 96 -24.88 3.90 -5.49
N ASP A 97 -25.18 4.11 -6.78
CA ASP A 97 -24.73 3.24 -7.88
C ASP A 97 -23.32 3.67 -8.32
N ILE A 98 -22.37 2.75 -8.26
CA ILE A 98 -20.94 3.02 -8.51
C ILE A 98 -20.61 3.14 -9.99
N ARG A 99 -21.48 2.71 -10.91
CA ARG A 99 -21.24 2.74 -12.36
C ARG A 99 -21.36 4.14 -12.96
N GLY A 100 -22.07 5.03 -12.27
CA GLY A 100 -22.39 6.39 -12.73
C GLY A 100 -23.51 6.42 -13.76
N ALA A 101 -23.89 7.63 -14.19
CA ALA A 101 -24.90 7.79 -15.24
C ALA A 101 -24.40 7.10 -16.51
N LEU A 102 -25.19 6.16 -17.06
CA LEU A 102 -24.88 5.51 -18.33
C LEU A 102 -24.61 6.57 -19.39
N GLN A 103 -23.35 6.73 -19.80
CA GLN A 103 -23.10 7.24 -21.14
C GLN A 103 -23.74 6.26 -22.11
N ARG A 104 -24.53 6.76 -23.07
CA ARG A 104 -25.38 6.00 -24.00
C ARG A 104 -24.65 5.01 -24.93
N SER A 105 -23.40 4.67 -24.65
CA SER A 105 -22.63 3.68 -25.39
C SER A 105 -21.84 2.78 -24.44
N SER A 106 -22.48 1.75 -23.91
CA SER A 106 -21.85 0.44 -23.90
C SER A 106 -22.88 -0.63 -23.61
N VAL A 107 -23.00 -1.51 -24.59
CA VAL A 107 -23.70 -2.78 -24.64
C VAL A 107 -23.55 -3.55 -23.33
N ASP A 108 -24.64 -4.22 -22.93
CA ASP A 108 -24.75 -5.23 -21.88
C ASP A 108 -23.63 -6.29 -22.00
N GLY A 109 -22.48 -6.01 -21.41
CA GLY A 109 -21.43 -6.97 -21.14
C GLY A 109 -21.20 -7.01 -19.64
N GLU A 110 -21.26 -8.20 -19.04
CA GLU A 110 -20.81 -8.42 -17.67
C GLU A 110 -19.44 -7.74 -17.50
N THR A 111 -19.37 -6.71 -16.66
CA THR A 111 -18.09 -6.02 -16.42
C THR A 111 -17.23 -6.94 -15.59
N ILE A 112 -16.40 -7.75 -16.25
CA ILE A 112 -15.40 -8.56 -15.57
C ILE A 112 -14.35 -7.60 -15.02
N TRP A 113 -14.36 -7.40 -13.71
CA TRP A 113 -13.33 -6.63 -13.04
C TRP A 113 -12.08 -7.49 -12.89
N GLU A 114 -11.11 -7.30 -13.78
CA GLU A 114 -9.86 -8.01 -13.71
C GLU A 114 -8.91 -7.33 -12.71
N LEU A 115 -8.50 -8.09 -11.69
CA LEU A 115 -7.51 -7.63 -10.73
C LEU A 115 -6.12 -7.84 -11.31
N GLN A 116 -5.40 -6.74 -11.52
CA GLN A 116 -4.08 -6.76 -12.13
C GLN A 116 -2.97 -6.86 -11.09
N SER A 117 -1.83 -7.44 -11.46
CA SER A 117 -0.62 -7.39 -10.65
C SER A 117 -0.14 -5.94 -10.50
N ALA A 118 0.20 -5.52 -9.28
CA ALA A 118 0.79 -4.22 -9.01
C ALA A 118 2.26 -4.14 -9.45
N LEU A 119 2.96 -5.27 -9.40
CA LEU A 119 4.37 -5.35 -9.74
C LEU A 119 4.53 -6.19 -11.01
N HIS A 120 5.21 -5.63 -11.99
CA HIS A 120 5.78 -6.34 -13.13
C HIS A 120 7.31 -6.41 -12.96
N SER A 121 8.04 -6.92 -13.95
CA SER A 121 9.50 -6.87 -13.95
C SER A 121 9.97 -5.48 -13.54
N LEU A 122 10.78 -5.38 -12.48
CA LEU A 122 11.34 -4.14 -11.97
C LEU A 122 12.79 -4.02 -12.45
N PRO A 123 13.05 -3.49 -13.66
CA PRO A 123 14.40 -3.28 -14.12
C PRO A 123 15.11 -2.24 -13.25
N ILE A 124 16.41 -2.42 -13.08
CA ILE A 124 17.29 -1.43 -12.45
C ILE A 124 17.93 -0.55 -13.53
N SER A 125 18.45 0.62 -13.14
CA SER A 125 19.24 1.45 -14.07
C SER A 125 20.51 0.73 -14.52
N LYS A 126 21.05 1.16 -15.67
CA LYS A 126 22.31 0.62 -16.19
C LYS A 126 23.47 0.94 -15.27
N GLU A 127 23.46 2.13 -14.70
CA GLU A 127 24.47 2.66 -13.79
C GLU A 127 24.53 1.81 -12.54
N LYS A 128 23.37 1.51 -11.93
CA LYS A 128 23.28 0.62 -10.77
C LYS A 128 23.71 -0.80 -11.08
N LYS A 129 23.33 -1.35 -12.24
CA LYS A 129 23.82 -2.68 -12.64
C LYS A 129 25.33 -2.70 -12.80
N ALA A 130 25.92 -1.69 -13.45
CA ALA A 130 27.37 -1.61 -13.63
C ALA A 130 28.10 -1.57 -12.29
N ASP A 131 27.57 -0.81 -11.31
CA ASP A 131 28.13 -0.73 -9.97
C ASP A 131 28.02 -2.07 -9.20
N LEU A 132 26.86 -2.73 -9.26
CA LEU A 132 26.68 -4.06 -8.66
C LEU A 132 27.63 -5.10 -9.26
N LEU A 133 27.85 -5.07 -10.57
CA LEU A 133 28.79 -5.96 -11.24
C LEU A 133 30.25 -5.64 -10.87
N LYS A 134 30.57 -4.38 -10.60
CA LYS A 134 31.89 -3.99 -10.07
C LYS A 134 32.09 -4.59 -8.67
N LEU A 135 31.09 -4.53 -7.79
CA LEU A 135 31.15 -5.16 -6.46
C LEU A 135 31.29 -6.69 -6.53
N CYS A 136 30.70 -7.32 -7.55
CA CYS A 136 30.93 -8.75 -7.83
C CYS A 136 32.39 -9.00 -8.20
N LYS A 137 32.97 -8.20 -9.10
CA LYS A 137 34.39 -8.34 -9.52
C LYS A 137 35.38 -8.10 -8.38
N GLU A 138 35.05 -7.19 -7.47
CA GLU A 138 35.87 -6.88 -6.30
C GLU A 138 35.71 -7.92 -5.17
N MET A 139 34.94 -8.99 -5.38
CA MET A 139 34.68 -10.06 -4.40
C MET A 139 34.06 -9.56 -3.09
N VAL A 140 33.43 -8.38 -3.12
CA VAL A 140 32.67 -7.83 -1.99
C VAL A 140 31.35 -8.60 -1.85
N ILE A 141 30.74 -8.96 -2.98
CA ILE A 141 29.57 -9.84 -3.05
C ILE A 141 30.07 -11.28 -3.26
N PRO A 142 29.58 -12.27 -2.49
CA PRO A 142 29.94 -13.67 -2.67
C PRO A 142 29.61 -14.22 -4.08
N ASP A 143 30.51 -15.02 -4.63
CA ASP A 143 30.42 -15.60 -6.00
C ASP A 143 29.13 -16.36 -6.27
N GLU A 144 28.61 -17.03 -5.24
CA GLU A 144 27.35 -17.78 -5.26
C GLU A 144 26.16 -16.91 -5.72
N LEU A 145 26.23 -15.61 -5.47
CA LEU A 145 25.17 -14.66 -5.79
C LEU A 145 25.40 -13.93 -7.12
N HIS A 146 26.59 -14.00 -7.72
CA HIS A 146 26.92 -13.27 -8.94
C HIS A 146 25.97 -13.63 -10.09
N GLY A 147 25.57 -14.89 -10.19
CA GLY A 147 24.61 -15.35 -11.20
C GLY A 147 23.28 -14.60 -11.12
N TRP A 148 22.81 -14.27 -9.92
CA TRP A 148 21.58 -13.50 -9.72
C TRP A 148 21.76 -12.04 -10.18
N PHE A 149 22.83 -11.36 -9.74
CA PHE A 149 23.12 -9.97 -10.10
C PHE A 149 23.33 -9.78 -11.61
N ASN A 150 23.97 -10.75 -12.28
CA ASN A 150 24.15 -10.73 -13.74
C ASN A 150 22.81 -10.78 -14.49
N ASN A 151 21.86 -11.55 -13.98
CA ASN A 151 20.55 -11.76 -14.61
C ASN A 151 19.51 -10.68 -14.26
N LEU A 152 19.87 -9.66 -13.47
CA LEU A 152 18.96 -8.57 -13.16
C LEU A 152 18.54 -7.81 -14.43
N PRO A 153 17.23 -7.60 -14.67
CA PRO A 153 16.75 -6.84 -15.81
C PRO A 153 17.17 -5.37 -15.71
N THR A 154 17.48 -4.75 -16.85
CA THR A 154 17.87 -3.34 -16.93
C THR A 154 17.02 -2.54 -17.87
N SER A 155 16.80 -1.27 -17.54
CA SER A 155 16.14 -0.30 -18.41
C SER A 155 16.90 1.02 -18.41
N ILE A 156 16.81 1.75 -19.51
CA ILE A 156 17.39 3.09 -19.66
C ILE A 156 16.47 4.14 -19.01
N GLN A 157 15.16 3.85 -18.95
CA GLN A 157 14.14 4.79 -18.49
C GLN A 157 13.91 4.75 -16.98
N THR A 158 14.54 3.80 -16.27
CA THR A 158 14.39 3.65 -14.82
C THR A 158 15.34 4.56 -14.08
N ASN A 159 14.79 5.39 -13.19
CA ASN A 159 15.55 6.19 -12.25
C ASN A 159 15.50 5.51 -10.88
N ASP A 160 16.67 5.20 -10.30
CA ASP A 160 16.78 4.51 -9.00
C ASP A 160 16.63 5.52 -7.84
N THR A 161 15.50 6.21 -7.78
CA THR A 161 15.18 7.17 -6.72
C THR A 161 14.19 6.58 -5.73
N VAL A 162 14.35 6.93 -4.45
CA VAL A 162 13.32 6.66 -3.44
C VAL A 162 12.14 7.58 -3.76
N PRO A 163 10.88 7.08 -3.78
CA PRO A 163 9.72 7.95 -3.86
C PRO A 163 9.79 8.98 -2.72
N GLU A 164 9.57 10.26 -3.02
CA GLU A 164 9.49 11.27 -1.97
C GLU A 164 8.48 10.80 -0.91
N PRO A 165 8.80 10.91 0.39
CA PRO A 165 7.88 10.49 1.43
C PRO A 165 6.55 11.21 1.20
N ALA A 166 5.45 10.46 1.29
CA ALA A 166 4.14 11.08 1.43
C ALA A 166 4.25 12.04 2.61
N VAL A 167 3.95 13.32 2.36
CA VAL A 167 3.93 14.39 3.36
C VAL A 167 3.32 13.81 4.63
N SER A 168 4.10 13.75 5.71
CA SER A 168 3.56 13.33 7.00
C SER A 168 2.42 14.29 7.30
N ASP A 169 1.21 13.77 7.56
CA ASP A 169 0.19 14.53 8.25
C ASP A 169 0.82 14.95 9.58
N SER A 170 1.34 16.17 9.63
CA SER A 170 1.79 16.81 10.85
C SER A 170 0.58 16.83 11.77
N GLU A 171 0.68 16.08 12.87
CA GLU A 171 -0.24 16.16 14.00
C GLU A 171 -0.34 17.64 14.37
N ASP A 172 -1.50 18.26 14.15
CA ASP A 172 -1.79 19.58 14.67
C ASP A 172 -1.62 19.53 16.19
N ASP A 173 -0.67 20.32 16.69
CA ASP A 173 -0.46 20.60 18.11
C ASP A 173 -1.75 21.20 18.70
N ASP A 174 -2.63 20.37 19.25
CA ASP A 174 -3.69 20.83 20.14
C ASP A 174 -3.05 21.21 21.49
N GLU A 175 -2.67 22.48 21.56
CA GLU A 175 -2.28 23.25 22.74
C GLU A 175 -3.36 23.14 23.84
N TYR A 176 -3.23 22.15 24.74
CA TYR A 176 -4.01 22.13 25.97
C TYR A 176 -3.54 23.28 26.89
N HIS A 177 -4.31 24.38 26.89
CA HIS A 177 -4.27 25.38 27.94
C HIS A 177 -4.53 24.73 29.31
N VAL A 178 -3.46 24.42 30.04
CA VAL A 178 -3.52 24.07 31.46
C VAL A 178 -3.85 25.34 32.23
N ILE A 179 -5.14 25.54 32.49
CA ILE A 179 -5.58 26.50 33.50
C ILE A 179 -5.12 25.95 34.86
N THR A 180 -4.07 26.58 35.38
CA THR A 180 -3.64 26.45 36.76
C THR A 180 -4.75 26.92 37.70
N SER A 181 -4.97 26.18 38.79
CA SER A 181 -5.07 26.69 40.18
C SER A 181 -5.97 25.80 41.06
N ARG A 182 -5.37 25.04 41.99
CA ARG A 182 -5.48 25.28 43.45
C ARG A 182 -4.98 24.07 44.25
N VAL A 183 -3.84 24.31 44.89
CA VAL A 183 -3.47 23.94 46.26
C VAL A 183 -4.61 23.28 47.06
N ILE A 184 -4.34 22.10 47.63
CA ILE A 184 -4.59 21.77 49.04
C ILE A 184 -3.58 20.68 49.44
N LYS A 185 -2.71 21.03 50.39
CA LYS A 185 -1.95 20.10 51.24
C LYS A 185 -2.92 19.35 52.16
N TRP A 186 -2.68 18.06 52.41
CA TRP A 186 -2.30 17.50 53.70
C TRP A 186 -1.56 16.19 53.46
#